data_AF-A0A812L8J9-F1
#
_entry.id   AF-A0A812L8J9-F1
#
_cell.length_a   1.000
_cell.length_b   1.000
_cell.length_c   1.000
_cell.angle_alpha   90.00
_cell.angle_beta   90.00
_cell.angle_gamma   90.00
#
_symmetry.space_group_name_H-M   'P 1'
#
loop_
_entity.id
_entity.type
_entity.pdbx_description
1 polymer ?
#
loop_
_entity_poly.entity_id
_entity_poly.type
_entity_poly.pdbx_seq_one_letter_code
_entity_poly.pdbx_strand_id
1 'polypeptide(L)'
;MEGAGCSLACVFLTNRASGLGKHAENPASPGRCWCHVLYGDMTADAYVSVVDVDHCQMTREQIEFKREDAKAMGQEFVMKTADQTEFDWNLEYGKAFRRAEKSCRKNLARAPWGCMWFEEWRKNVDKAVELNQTLHVFYFEDKVGKGKMAWHKLADAEAKKMARFDTGLGASQTAEVAYLDKMRCKY
;
A
#
# COMPACT_ATOMS: atom_id res chain seq x y z
N MET A 1 -36.00 15.89 -0.64
CA MET A 1 -34.94 15.21 -1.40
C MET A 1 -34.23 14.31 -0.41
N GLU A 2 -34.59 13.04 -0.35
CA GLU A 2 -33.78 12.05 0.36
C GLU A 2 -32.44 11.97 -0.37
N GLY A 3 -31.34 12.19 0.36
CA GLY A 3 -30.01 12.07 -0.22
C GLY A 3 -29.82 10.64 -0.68
N ALA A 4 -29.66 10.43 -1.99
CA ALA A 4 -29.27 9.14 -2.52
C ALA A 4 -27.92 8.76 -1.88
N GLY A 5 -27.94 7.76 -1.01
CA GLY A 5 -26.72 7.29 -0.34
C GLY A 5 -25.74 6.71 -1.36
N CYS A 6 -24.45 6.98 -1.18
CA CYS A 6 -23.39 6.33 -1.94
C CYS A 6 -22.88 5.09 -1.19
N SER A 7 -22.67 3.98 -1.91
CA SER A 7 -21.87 2.85 -1.42
C SER A 7 -20.39 3.24 -1.42
N LEU A 8 -19.59 2.62 -0.52
CA LEU A 8 -18.15 2.86 -0.42
C LEU A 8 -17.37 1.58 -0.75
N ALA A 9 -16.44 1.67 -1.72
CA ALA A 9 -15.56 0.56 -2.09
C ALA A 9 -14.24 0.51 -1.28
N CYS A 10 -14.04 1.42 -0.32
CA CYS A 10 -12.81 1.55 0.46
C CYS A 10 -12.57 0.32 1.36
N VAL A 11 -11.33 -0.20 1.35
CA VAL A 11 -10.94 -1.39 2.12
C VAL A 11 -9.79 -1.04 3.05
N PHE A 12 -10.01 -1.25 4.36
CA PHE A 12 -8.98 -1.13 5.38
C PHE A 12 -8.65 -2.50 5.96
N LEU A 13 -7.41 -2.94 5.78
CA LEU A 13 -6.91 -4.19 6.36
C LEU A 13 -6.05 -3.85 7.58
N THR A 14 -6.64 -3.90 8.76
CA THR A 14 -6.04 -3.43 10.01
C THR A 14 -5.24 -4.47 10.77
N ASN A 15 -5.29 -5.74 10.35
CA ASN A 15 -4.49 -6.81 10.95
C ASN A 15 -4.36 -8.01 10.00
N ARG A 16 -3.58 -9.02 10.42
CA ARG A 16 -3.38 -10.24 9.63
C ARG A 16 -4.66 -11.03 9.38
N ALA A 17 -5.63 -11.00 10.30
CA ALA A 17 -6.90 -11.70 10.12
C ALA A 17 -7.71 -11.05 8.99
N SER A 18 -7.84 -9.72 9.00
CA SER A 18 -8.51 -8.96 7.93
C SER A 18 -7.79 -9.08 6.59
N GLY A 19 -6.48 -9.28 6.58
CA GLY A 19 -5.70 -9.59 5.38
C GLY A 19 -4.46 -8.73 5.16
N LEU A 20 -4.04 -7.95 6.17
CA LEU A 20 -2.79 -7.21 6.12
C LEU A 20 -1.62 -8.17 5.90
N GLY A 21 -0.74 -7.83 4.95
CA GLY A 21 0.38 -8.68 4.54
C GLY A 21 -0.02 -9.89 3.67
N LYS A 22 -1.30 -10.08 3.36
CA LYS A 22 -1.75 -11.17 2.46
C LYS A 22 -1.66 -10.75 0.99
N HIS A 23 -1.37 -11.74 0.16
CA HIS A 23 -1.29 -11.60 -1.28
C HIS A 23 -2.44 -12.34 -1.94
N ALA A 24 -3.10 -11.70 -2.90
CA ALA A 24 -4.16 -12.27 -3.71
C ALA A 24 -3.64 -12.59 -5.12
N GLU A 25 -3.98 -13.76 -5.64
CA GLU A 25 -3.66 -14.16 -7.00
C GLU A 25 -4.20 -13.15 -8.02
N ASN A 26 -3.42 -12.89 -9.06
CA ASN A 26 -3.83 -12.06 -10.17
C ASN A 26 -4.31 -12.98 -11.31
N PRO A 27 -5.62 -13.02 -11.63
CA PRO A 27 -6.14 -13.88 -12.71
C PRO A 27 -5.52 -13.59 -14.09
N ALA A 28 -5.03 -12.37 -14.31
CA ALA A 28 -4.35 -12.00 -15.56
C ALA A 28 -2.88 -12.44 -15.61
N SER A 29 -2.34 -13.01 -14.53
CA SER A 29 -0.96 -13.52 -14.47
C SER A 29 -0.88 -14.71 -13.51
N PRO A 30 -1.34 -15.90 -13.92
CA PRO A 30 -1.39 -17.09 -13.07
C PRO A 30 -0.06 -17.38 -12.37
N GLY A 31 -0.11 -17.74 -11.09
CA GLY A 31 1.07 -17.95 -10.26
C GLY A 31 1.75 -16.67 -9.76
N ARG A 32 1.27 -15.48 -10.14
CA ARG A 32 1.68 -14.19 -9.56
C ARG A 32 0.51 -13.53 -8.84
N CYS A 33 0.83 -12.73 -7.82
CA CYS A 33 -0.16 -11.88 -7.15
C CYS A 33 -0.19 -10.48 -7.76
N TRP A 34 -1.16 -9.66 -7.35
CA TRP A 34 -1.29 -8.28 -7.83
C TRP A 34 -0.07 -7.38 -7.54
N CYS A 35 0.76 -7.70 -6.54
CA CYS A 35 1.94 -6.88 -6.20
C CYS A 35 2.86 -6.60 -7.39
N HIS A 36 3.03 -7.58 -8.28
CA HIS A 36 3.92 -7.43 -9.44
C HIS A 36 3.49 -6.27 -10.36
N VAL A 37 2.18 -6.06 -10.51
CA VAL A 37 1.65 -4.98 -11.34
C VAL A 37 1.54 -3.67 -10.55
N LEU A 38 1.07 -3.74 -9.30
CA LEU A 38 0.82 -2.56 -8.47
C LEU A 38 2.11 -1.89 -8.00
N TYR A 39 3.08 -2.70 -7.58
CA TYR A 39 4.26 -2.24 -6.86
C TYR A 39 5.54 -2.46 -7.65
N GLY A 40 5.62 -3.55 -8.41
CA GLY A 40 6.88 -4.05 -8.94
C GLY A 40 7.63 -4.84 -7.87
N ASP A 41 8.93 -4.97 -8.06
CA ASP A 41 9.81 -5.63 -7.10
C ASP A 41 10.24 -4.63 -6.02
N MET A 42 10.11 -5.05 -4.78
CA MET A 42 10.50 -4.27 -3.61
C MET A 42 11.95 -4.54 -3.23
N THR A 43 12.56 -3.53 -2.63
CA THR A 43 13.87 -3.58 -2.01
C THR A 43 13.76 -3.81 -0.50
N ALA A 44 14.90 -4.06 0.16
CA ALA A 44 14.92 -4.45 1.58
C ALA A 44 14.49 -3.32 2.53
N ASP A 45 14.58 -2.06 2.12
CA ASP A 45 14.07 -0.91 2.88
C ASP A 45 12.57 -1.02 3.16
N ALA A 46 11.78 -1.54 2.21
CA ALA A 46 10.35 -1.77 2.41
C ALA A 46 10.06 -2.78 3.53
N TYR A 47 11.06 -3.58 3.92
CA TYR A 47 10.95 -4.61 4.95
C TYR A 47 11.47 -4.17 6.32
N VAL A 48 11.89 -2.92 6.46
CA VAL A 48 12.28 -2.34 7.76
C VAL A 48 11.24 -1.29 8.16
N SER A 49 10.63 -1.46 9.32
CA SER A 49 9.73 -0.47 9.93
C SER A 49 10.51 0.27 11.01
N VAL A 50 10.86 1.53 10.72
CA VAL A 50 11.63 2.37 11.63
C VAL A 50 10.70 3.31 12.40
N VAL A 51 10.90 3.40 13.70
CA VAL A 51 10.35 4.46 14.56
C VAL A 51 11.51 5.24 15.17
N ASP A 52 11.62 6.52 14.86
CA ASP A 52 12.56 7.44 15.51
C ASP A 52 11.78 8.24 16.55
N VAL A 53 12.03 7.96 17.83
CA VAL A 53 11.26 8.52 18.95
C VAL A 53 11.59 10.00 19.18
N ASP A 54 12.79 10.46 18.78
CA ASP A 54 13.17 11.87 18.91
C ASP A 54 12.46 12.74 17.88
N HIS A 55 12.30 12.21 16.67
CA HIS A 55 11.76 12.96 15.54
C HIS A 55 10.25 12.77 15.38
N CYS A 56 9.68 11.67 15.90
CA CYS A 56 8.26 11.40 15.85
C CYS A 56 7.66 11.50 17.26
N GLN A 57 6.87 12.54 17.53
CA GLN A 57 6.02 12.62 18.73
C GLN A 57 4.88 11.61 18.64
N MET A 58 5.21 10.32 18.75
CA MET A 58 4.25 9.22 18.73
C MET A 58 3.87 8.81 20.14
N THR A 59 2.59 8.57 20.37
CA THR A 59 2.12 7.97 21.62
C THR A 59 2.55 6.51 21.70
N ARG A 60 2.59 5.95 22.92
CA ARG A 60 2.88 4.52 23.13
C ARG A 60 1.94 3.62 22.33
N GLU A 61 0.67 4.01 22.23
CA GLU A 61 -0.36 3.28 21.46
C GLU A 61 -0.03 3.26 19.96
N GLN A 62 0.41 4.39 19.40
CA GLN A 62 0.79 4.46 17.99
C GLN A 62 2.06 3.65 17.68
N ILE A 63 3.00 3.60 18.62
CA ILE A 63 4.22 2.77 18.49
C ILE A 63 3.83 1.29 18.50
N GLU A 64 2.95 0.87 19.42
CA GLU A 64 2.49 -0.51 19.49
C GLU A 64 1.68 -0.90 18.23
N PHE A 65 0.85 0.01 17.73
CA PHE A 65 0.16 -0.18 16.46
C PHE A 65 1.14 -0.44 15.31
N LYS A 66 2.19 0.40 15.17
CA LYS A 66 3.24 0.18 14.17
C LYS A 66 3.99 -1.14 14.34
N ARG A 67 4.21 -1.58 15.58
CA ARG A 67 4.87 -2.85 15.88
C ARG A 67 4.01 -4.03 15.42
N GLU A 68 2.73 -4.03 15.75
CA GLU A 68 1.81 -5.10 15.34
C GLU A 68 1.57 -5.10 13.82
N ASP A 69 1.52 -3.93 13.18
CA ASP A 69 1.51 -3.80 11.72
C ASP A 69 2.75 -4.42 11.08
N ALA A 70 3.95 -4.04 11.55
CA ALA A 70 5.21 -4.59 11.06
C ALA A 70 5.24 -6.12 11.17
N LYS A 71 4.77 -6.66 12.31
CA LYS A 71 4.65 -8.09 12.56
C LYS A 71 3.64 -8.77 11.62
N ALA A 72 2.49 -8.14 11.36
CA ALA A 72 1.50 -8.65 10.42
C ALA A 72 2.06 -8.72 8.98
N MET A 73 2.85 -7.73 8.60
CA MET A 73 3.50 -7.61 7.29
C MET A 73 4.82 -8.40 7.16
N GLY A 74 5.32 -8.99 8.25
CA GLY A 74 6.61 -9.70 8.27
C GLY A 74 7.82 -8.79 8.08
N GLN A 75 7.70 -7.53 8.50
CA GLN A 75 8.78 -6.54 8.51
C GLN A 75 9.59 -6.61 9.80
N GLU A 76 10.83 -6.12 9.72
CA GLU A 76 11.71 -5.93 10.87
C GLU A 76 11.42 -4.58 11.51
N PHE A 77 10.85 -4.59 12.71
CA PHE A 77 10.61 -3.38 13.49
C PHE A 77 11.87 -2.98 14.26
N VAL A 78 12.31 -1.73 14.12
CA VAL A 78 13.42 -1.14 14.89
C VAL A 78 13.02 0.24 15.39
N MET A 79 13.48 0.58 16.58
CA MET A 79 13.13 1.83 17.24
C MET A 79 14.40 2.53 17.72
N LYS A 80 14.64 3.74 17.20
CA LYS A 80 15.73 4.59 17.66
C LYS A 80 15.28 5.36 18.89
N THR A 81 15.98 5.19 20.00
CA THR A 81 15.71 5.89 21.26
C THR A 81 16.62 7.10 21.44
N ALA A 82 16.18 8.06 22.27
CA ALA A 82 16.88 9.32 22.51
C ALA A 82 18.29 9.17 23.06
N ASP A 83 18.52 8.10 23.83
CA ASP A 83 19.77 7.77 24.50
C ASP A 83 20.71 6.90 23.66
N GLN A 84 20.28 6.47 22.47
CA GLN A 84 21.06 5.58 21.63
C GLN A 84 22.14 6.34 20.84
N THR A 85 23.38 5.87 20.91
CA THR A 85 24.47 6.42 20.11
C THR A 85 24.25 6.12 18.62
N GLU A 86 24.83 6.95 17.73
CA GLU A 86 24.78 6.67 16.29
C GLU A 86 25.41 5.32 15.93
N PHE A 87 26.47 4.92 16.65
CA PHE A 87 27.11 3.62 16.44
C PHE A 87 26.18 2.46 16.79
N ASP A 88 25.52 2.52 17.94
CA ASP A 88 24.58 1.48 18.38
C ASP A 88 23.38 1.40 17.43
N TRP A 89 22.85 2.55 17.01
CA TRP A 89 21.78 2.63 16.03
C TRP A 89 22.19 1.98 14.70
N ASN A 90 23.35 2.35 14.15
CA ASN A 90 23.85 1.80 12.88
C ASN A 90 24.06 0.28 12.98
N LEU A 91 24.52 -0.21 14.14
CA LEU A 91 24.68 -1.63 14.39
C LEU A 91 23.33 -2.38 14.45
N GLU A 92 22.35 -1.83 15.17
CA GLU A 92 21.00 -2.40 15.27
C GLU A 92 20.29 -2.38 13.92
N TYR A 93 20.25 -1.22 13.27
CA TYR A 93 19.66 -1.04 11.95
C TYR A 93 20.32 -1.97 10.93
N GLY A 94 21.65 -2.07 10.92
CA GLY A 94 22.38 -2.98 10.03
C GLY A 94 22.04 -4.46 10.25
N LYS A 95 21.78 -4.88 11.50
CA LYS A 95 21.30 -6.25 11.80
C LYS A 95 19.87 -6.45 11.29
N ALA A 96 18.98 -5.47 11.51
CA ALA A 96 17.60 -5.53 11.04
C ALA A 96 17.53 -5.54 9.51
N PHE A 97 18.30 -4.68 8.83
CA PHE A 97 18.37 -4.62 7.38
C PHE A 97 18.79 -5.97 6.77
N ARG A 98 19.79 -6.65 7.33
CA ARG A 98 20.17 -8.00 6.87
C ARG A 98 19.07 -9.04 7.05
N ARG A 99 18.22 -8.92 8.06
CA ARG A 99 17.05 -9.79 8.22
C ARG A 99 15.95 -9.41 7.24
N ALA A 100 15.74 -8.12 7.02
CA ALA A 100 14.81 -7.58 6.03
C ALA A 100 15.17 -8.03 4.60
N GLU A 101 16.44 -8.08 4.22
CA GLU A 101 16.90 -8.64 2.93
C GLU A 101 16.49 -10.11 2.76
N LYS A 102 16.62 -10.92 3.82
CA LYS A 102 16.19 -12.32 3.82
C LYS A 102 14.67 -12.44 3.69
N SER A 103 13.92 -11.62 4.42
CA SER A 103 12.46 -11.57 4.35
C SER A 103 11.97 -11.14 2.96
N CYS A 104 12.61 -10.13 2.36
CA CYS A 104 12.33 -9.67 1.00
C CYS A 104 12.52 -10.78 -0.02
N ARG A 105 13.67 -11.47 0.02
CA ARG A 105 13.95 -12.61 -0.86
C ARG A 105 12.96 -13.75 -0.66
N LYS A 106 12.66 -14.11 0.59
CA LYS A 106 11.70 -15.17 0.93
C LYS A 106 10.30 -14.85 0.43
N ASN A 107 9.91 -13.58 0.41
CA ASN A 107 8.63 -13.12 -0.11
C ASN A 107 8.65 -12.81 -1.62
N LEU A 108 9.71 -13.19 -2.34
CA LEU A 108 9.86 -12.96 -3.78
C LEU A 108 9.77 -11.47 -4.16
N ALA A 109 10.36 -10.60 -3.34
CA ALA A 109 10.36 -9.14 -3.52
C ALA A 109 8.96 -8.50 -3.63
N ARG A 110 7.91 -9.13 -3.10
CA ARG A 110 6.56 -8.56 -3.10
C ARG A 110 6.37 -7.55 -1.97
N ALA A 111 5.54 -6.54 -2.15
CA ALA A 111 5.15 -5.60 -1.09
C ALA A 111 4.79 -6.28 0.25
N PRO A 112 5.47 -5.98 1.38
CA PRO A 112 5.21 -6.65 2.66
C PRO A 112 3.83 -6.35 3.23
N TRP A 113 3.23 -5.20 2.89
CA TRP A 113 1.84 -4.88 3.24
C TRP A 113 0.81 -5.71 2.46
N GLY A 114 1.23 -6.45 1.44
CA GLY A 114 0.37 -7.31 0.65
C GLY A 114 -0.44 -6.56 -0.41
N CYS A 115 -1.25 -7.32 -1.15
CA CYS A 115 -2.13 -6.78 -2.21
C CYS A 115 -3.58 -7.27 -2.08
N MET A 116 -3.93 -7.87 -0.94
CA MET A 116 -5.29 -8.33 -0.67
C MET A 116 -6.30 -7.16 -0.71
N TRP A 117 -5.90 -5.98 -0.27
CA TRP A 117 -6.76 -4.78 -0.29
C TRP A 117 -7.29 -4.48 -1.69
N PHE A 118 -6.45 -4.67 -2.72
CA PHE A 118 -6.80 -4.38 -4.10
C PHE A 118 -7.79 -5.41 -4.64
N GLU A 119 -7.62 -6.68 -4.27
CA GLU A 119 -8.54 -7.74 -4.70
C GLU A 119 -9.93 -7.55 -4.07
N GLU A 120 -10.00 -7.23 -2.78
CA GLU A 120 -11.27 -6.94 -2.10
C GLU A 120 -11.93 -5.68 -2.64
N TRP A 121 -11.16 -4.62 -2.89
CA TRP A 121 -11.65 -3.40 -3.55
C TRP A 121 -12.18 -3.72 -4.96
N ARG A 122 -11.44 -4.50 -5.76
CA ARG A 122 -11.83 -4.89 -7.12
C ARG A 122 -13.16 -5.62 -7.12
N LYS A 123 -13.35 -6.59 -6.21
CA LYS A 123 -14.61 -7.31 -6.07
C LYS A 123 -15.78 -6.38 -5.76
N ASN A 124 -15.57 -5.37 -4.91
CA ASN A 124 -16.59 -4.37 -4.60
C ASN A 124 -16.96 -3.53 -5.84
N VAL A 125 -15.96 -3.12 -6.62
CA VAL A 125 -16.17 -2.38 -7.88
C VAL A 125 -16.88 -3.24 -8.92
N ASP A 126 -16.44 -4.47 -9.13
CA ASP A 126 -17.08 -5.40 -10.05
C ASP A 126 -18.54 -5.60 -9.67
N LYS A 127 -18.83 -5.74 -8.36
CA LYS A 127 -20.19 -5.84 -7.87
C LYS A 127 -21.02 -4.58 -8.11
N ALA A 128 -20.45 -3.39 -7.90
CA ALA A 128 -21.12 -2.13 -8.17
C ALA A 128 -21.46 -1.98 -9.68
N VAL A 129 -20.54 -2.39 -10.56
CA VAL A 129 -20.74 -2.41 -12.01
C VAL A 129 -21.85 -3.39 -12.40
N GLU A 130 -21.85 -4.61 -11.86
CA GLU A 130 -22.94 -5.59 -12.07
C GLU A 130 -24.31 -5.03 -11.67
N LEU A 131 -24.35 -4.22 -10.62
CA LEU A 131 -25.55 -3.57 -10.10
C LEU A 131 -25.90 -2.25 -10.83
N ASN A 132 -25.18 -1.91 -11.90
CA ASN A 132 -25.33 -0.66 -12.65
C ASN A 132 -25.22 0.61 -11.77
N GLN A 133 -24.44 0.56 -10.71
CA GLN A 133 -24.15 1.74 -9.89
C GLN A 133 -23.23 2.71 -10.63
N THR A 134 -23.42 4.00 -10.40
CA THR A 134 -22.48 5.02 -10.88
C THR A 134 -21.28 5.05 -9.95
N LEU A 135 -20.10 4.85 -10.51
CA LEU A 135 -18.84 4.97 -9.77
C LEU A 135 -18.50 6.45 -9.61
N HIS A 136 -17.92 6.84 -8.48
CA HIS A 136 -17.44 8.19 -8.23
C HIS A 136 -16.01 8.14 -7.72
N VAL A 137 -15.11 8.90 -8.34
CA VAL A 137 -13.73 9.07 -7.88
C VAL A 137 -13.55 10.45 -7.26
N PHE A 138 -13.16 10.48 -5.99
CA PHE A 138 -12.89 11.72 -5.26
C PHE A 138 -11.41 12.09 -5.40
N TYR A 139 -11.17 13.38 -5.66
CA TYR A 139 -9.84 13.98 -5.74
C TYR A 139 -9.69 15.03 -4.64
N PHE A 140 -8.44 15.35 -4.28
CA PHE A 140 -8.13 16.54 -3.52
C PHE A 140 -8.62 17.80 -4.25
N GLU A 141 -8.93 18.83 -3.46
CA GLU A 141 -9.42 20.13 -3.94
C GLU A 141 -8.50 20.67 -5.05
N ASP A 142 -9.12 21.12 -6.15
CA ASP A 142 -8.46 21.65 -7.36
C ASP A 142 -7.50 20.68 -8.09
N LYS A 143 -7.60 19.36 -7.85
CA LYS A 143 -6.72 18.35 -8.45
C LYS A 143 -7.46 17.25 -9.24
N VAL A 144 -8.69 17.52 -9.70
CA VAL A 144 -9.48 16.54 -10.48
C VAL A 144 -8.69 16.06 -11.71
N GLY A 145 -8.61 14.73 -11.87
CA GLY A 145 -7.91 14.07 -12.97
C GLY A 145 -6.40 13.97 -12.83
N LYS A 146 -5.80 14.59 -11.81
CA LYS A 146 -4.35 14.53 -11.58
C LYS A 146 -3.93 13.30 -10.79
N GLY A 147 -2.70 12.83 -11.04
CA GLY A 147 -2.15 11.63 -10.38
C GLY A 147 -2.60 10.29 -10.97
N LYS A 148 -3.33 10.32 -12.10
CA LYS A 148 -3.70 9.13 -12.87
C LYS A 148 -2.47 8.48 -13.49
N MET A 149 -2.51 7.15 -13.64
CA MET A 149 -1.46 6.37 -14.30
C MET A 149 -2.07 5.33 -15.23
N ALA A 150 -1.35 5.01 -16.31
CA ALA A 150 -1.69 3.84 -17.11
C ALA A 150 -1.42 2.56 -16.29
N TRP A 151 -2.33 1.58 -16.37
CA TRP A 151 -2.23 0.32 -15.60
C TRP A 151 -0.87 -0.39 -15.73
N HIS A 152 -0.31 -0.47 -16.93
CA HIS A 152 0.98 -1.13 -17.20
C HIS A 152 2.20 -0.33 -16.69
N LYS A 153 2.00 0.92 -16.27
CA LYS A 153 3.04 1.79 -15.69
C LYS A 153 3.00 1.83 -14.16
N LEU A 154 2.07 1.14 -13.52
CA LEU A 154 1.98 1.17 -12.06
C LEU A 154 3.27 0.70 -11.38
N ALA A 155 3.96 -0.33 -11.87
CA ALA A 155 5.23 -0.79 -11.32
C ALA A 155 6.44 0.12 -11.63
N ASP A 156 6.31 1.11 -12.51
CA ASP A 156 7.40 1.99 -12.95
C ASP A 156 7.65 3.10 -11.91
N ALA A 157 8.84 3.08 -11.29
CA ALA A 157 9.19 3.97 -10.18
C ALA A 157 9.23 5.44 -10.60
N GLU A 158 9.75 5.75 -11.79
CA GLU A 158 9.81 7.12 -12.30
C GLU A 158 8.41 7.61 -12.70
N ALA A 159 7.60 6.76 -13.34
CA ALA A 159 6.21 7.09 -13.65
C ALA A 159 5.40 7.35 -12.36
N LYS A 160 5.58 6.54 -11.32
CA LYS A 160 4.98 6.76 -9.99
C LYS A 160 5.42 8.09 -9.39
N LYS A 161 6.72 8.39 -9.43
CA LYS A 161 7.28 9.63 -8.89
C LYS A 161 6.70 10.85 -9.59
N MET A 162 6.62 10.83 -10.92
CA MET A 162 6.01 11.89 -11.71
C MET A 162 4.52 12.05 -11.39
N ALA A 163 3.76 10.95 -11.32
CA ALA A 163 2.33 11.01 -11.00
C ALA A 163 2.07 11.56 -9.59
N ARG A 164 2.94 11.26 -8.61
CA ARG A 164 2.84 11.74 -7.23
C ARG A 164 3.18 13.22 -7.05
N PHE A 165 3.96 13.81 -7.95
CA PHE A 165 4.44 15.19 -7.80
C PHE A 165 3.30 16.22 -7.72
N ASP A 166 2.24 16.01 -8.50
CA ASP A 166 1.05 16.87 -8.51
C ASP A 166 -0.22 16.01 -8.49
N THR A 167 -0.31 15.06 -7.55
CA THR A 167 -1.44 14.11 -7.47
C THR A 167 -2.67 14.72 -6.81
N GLY A 168 -3.85 14.39 -7.35
CA GLY A 168 -5.14 14.58 -6.66
C GLY A 168 -5.66 13.32 -5.98
N LEU A 169 -4.94 12.20 -6.10
CA LEU A 169 -5.31 10.90 -5.60
C LEU A 169 -4.44 10.48 -4.40
N GLY A 170 -5.04 9.78 -3.46
CA GLY A 170 -4.33 9.03 -2.42
C GLY A 170 -3.50 7.89 -2.99
N ALA A 171 -2.58 7.36 -2.17
CA ALA A 171 -1.57 6.41 -2.63
C ALA A 171 -2.15 5.11 -3.23
N SER A 172 -3.24 4.57 -2.66
CA SER A 172 -3.94 3.40 -3.23
C SER A 172 -4.80 3.77 -4.44
N GLN A 173 -5.43 4.94 -4.40
CA GLN A 173 -6.39 5.42 -5.41
C GLN A 173 -5.77 5.54 -6.81
N THR A 174 -4.47 5.83 -6.92
CA THR A 174 -3.78 5.82 -8.23
C THR A 174 -3.92 4.46 -8.94
N ALA A 175 -3.78 3.35 -8.21
CA ALA A 175 -3.94 2.02 -8.79
C ALA A 175 -5.42 1.67 -9.05
N GLU A 176 -6.31 2.09 -8.17
CA GLU A 176 -7.76 1.94 -8.30
C GLU A 176 -8.25 2.61 -9.60
N VAL A 177 -7.92 3.88 -9.80
CA VAL A 177 -8.30 4.64 -11.00
C VAL A 177 -7.67 4.07 -12.27
N ALA A 178 -6.40 3.65 -12.20
CA ALA A 178 -5.73 2.98 -13.32
C ALA A 178 -6.45 1.67 -13.73
N TYR A 179 -7.03 0.95 -12.76
CA TYR A 179 -7.82 -0.25 -13.03
C TYR A 179 -9.15 0.12 -13.72
N LEU A 180 -9.86 1.13 -13.20
CA LEU A 180 -11.11 1.60 -13.81
C LEU A 180 -10.90 2.02 -15.27
N ASP A 181 -9.83 2.77 -15.55
CA ASP A 181 -9.45 3.17 -16.91
C ASP A 181 -9.15 1.95 -17.80
N LYS A 182 -8.38 0.98 -17.30
CA LYS A 182 -8.05 -0.26 -18.02
C LYS A 182 -9.31 -1.04 -18.40
N MET A 183 -10.27 -1.13 -17.46
CA MET A 183 -11.53 -1.84 -17.66
C MET A 183 -12.57 -1.01 -18.42
N ARG A 184 -12.25 0.25 -18.74
CA ARG A 184 -13.14 1.22 -19.42
C ARG A 184 -14.44 1.46 -18.63
N CYS A 185 -14.36 1.41 -17.30
CA CYS A 185 -15.46 1.78 -16.43
C CYS A 185 -15.72 3.29 -16.52
N LYS A 186 -16.99 3.69 -16.47
CA LYS A 186 -17.38 5.09 -16.35
C LYS A 186 -17.45 5.46 -14.86
N TYR A 187 -16.83 6.58 -14.49
CA TYR A 187 -16.78 7.13 -13.13
C TYR A 187 -16.62 8.65 -13.16
#